data_AF-A0A9Q3SMI5-F1
#
_entry.id   AF-A0A9Q3SMI5-F1
#
_cell.length_a   1.000
_cell.length_b   1.000
_cell.length_c   1.000
_cell.angle_alpha   90.00
_cell.angle_beta   90.00
_cell.angle_gamma   90.00
#
_symmetry.space_group_name_H-M   'P 1'
#
loop_
_entity.id
_entity.type
_entity.pdbx_description
1 polymer ?
#
loop_
_entity_poly.entity_id
_entity_poly.type
_entity_poly.pdbx_seq_one_letter_code
_entity_poly.pdbx_strand_id
1 'polypeptide(L)'
;MSETDIYAKIKDLVDTEHALRSRTEAGELDPGEERAQLDQLEKALDQCWDLLRQRRAKKDAGLSPDDAEAQPVSQVEGYLQ
;
A
#
# COMPACT_ATOMS: atom_id res chain seq x y z
N MET A 1 -7.65 10.48 -4.59
CA MET A 1 -6.39 10.44 -3.81
C MET A 1 -5.33 11.22 -4.57
N SER A 2 -4.69 12.18 -3.91
CA SER A 2 -3.55 12.92 -4.45
C SER A 2 -2.26 12.10 -4.37
N GLU A 3 -1.20 12.54 -5.07
CA GLU A 3 0.12 11.90 -4.97
C GLU A 3 0.67 11.92 -3.52
N THR A 4 0.42 13.01 -2.78
CA THR A 4 0.77 13.12 -1.37
C THR A 4 0.06 12.06 -0.52
N ASP A 5 -1.22 11.81 -0.78
CA ASP A 5 -1.98 10.77 -0.07
C ASP A 5 -1.42 9.37 -0.35
N ILE A 6 -0.96 9.13 -1.59
CA ILE A 6 -0.34 7.85 -1.95
C ILE A 6 0.99 7.64 -1.22
N TYR A 7 1.84 8.67 -1.15
CA TYR A 7 3.07 8.57 -0.38
C TYR A 7 2.82 8.38 1.12
N ALA A 8 1.81 9.04 1.68
CA ALA A 8 1.40 8.84 3.07
C ALA A 8 0.98 7.37 3.29
N LYS A 9 0.17 6.81 2.38
CA LYS A 9 -0.25 5.41 2.45
C LYS A 9 0.92 4.43 2.34
N ILE A 10 1.87 4.67 1.43
CA ILE A 10 3.10 3.88 1.30
C ILE A 10 3.88 3.91 2.62
N LYS A 11 4.04 5.10 3.23
CA LYS A 11 4.73 5.24 4.51
C LYS A 11 4.04 4.41 5.60
N ASP A 12 2.72 4.51 5.73
CA ASP A 12 1.96 3.75 6.73
C ASP A 12 2.09 2.23 6.53
N LEU A 13 2.12 1.78 5.27
CA LEU A 13 2.34 0.37 4.94
C LEU A 13 3.74 -0.07 5.36
N VAL A 14 4.78 0.70 5.04
CA VAL A 14 6.16 0.38 5.47
C VAL A 14 6.30 0.38 7.00
N ASP A 15 5.66 1.33 7.70
CA ASP A 15 5.65 1.36 9.16
C ASP A 15 4.96 0.12 9.74
N THR A 16 3.90 -0.37 9.08
CA THR A 16 3.21 -1.61 9.45
C THR A 16 4.11 -2.83 9.26
N GLU A 17 4.87 -2.91 8.16
CA GLU A 17 5.85 -3.99 7.92
C GLU A 17 6.88 -4.05 9.06
N HIS A 18 7.42 -2.90 9.45
CA HIS A 18 8.37 -2.82 10.56
C HIS A 18 7.76 -3.27 11.89
N ALA A 19 6.51 -2.90 12.16
CA ALA A 19 5.80 -3.33 13.36
C ALA A 19 5.56 -4.85 13.36
N LEU A 20 5.21 -5.44 12.21
CA LEU A 20 5.03 -6.90 12.10
C LEU A 20 6.33 -7.64 12.38
N ARG A 21 7.44 -7.23 11.75
CA ARG A 21 8.75 -7.82 12.02
C ARG A 21 9.16 -7.72 13.48
N SER A 22 8.96 -6.55 14.08
CA SER A 22 9.30 -6.33 15.50
C SER A 22 8.50 -7.26 16.43
N ARG A 23 7.22 -7.50 16.12
CA ARG A 23 6.36 -8.41 16.90
C ARG A 23 6.75 -9.87 16.72
N THR A 24 7.10 -10.29 15.51
CA THR A 24 7.62 -11.64 15.24
C THR A 24 8.93 -11.89 15.96
N GLU A 25 9.86 -10.92 15.92
CA GLU A 25 11.15 -10.99 16.63
C GLU A 25 10.97 -11.04 18.16
N ALA A 26 9.95 -10.36 18.69
CA ALA A 26 9.56 -10.43 20.10
C ALA A 26 8.82 -11.73 20.48
N GLY A 27 8.47 -12.57 19.50
CA GLY A 27 7.67 -13.80 19.71
C GLY A 27 6.19 -13.53 20.00
N GLU A 28 5.71 -12.32 19.71
CA GLU A 28 4.31 -11.89 19.88
C GLU A 28 3.42 -12.18 18.66
N LEU A 29 4.04 -12.58 17.54
CA LEU A 29 3.37 -12.92 16.30
C LEU A 29 3.96 -14.23 15.74
N ASP A 30 3.09 -15.10 15.26
CA ASP A 30 3.54 -16.32 14.59
C ASP A 30 4.16 -15.98 13.22
N PRO A 31 5.31 -16.56 12.84
CA PRO A 31 5.95 -16.29 11.55
C PRO A 31 5.05 -16.60 10.33
N GLY A 32 4.11 -17.55 10.45
CA GLY A 32 3.12 -17.84 9.40
C GLY A 32 2.06 -16.74 9.27
N GLU A 33 1.61 -16.18 10.40
CA GLU A 33 0.71 -15.02 10.41
C GLU A 33 1.42 -13.75 9.90
N GLU A 34 2.67 -13.55 10.29
CA GLU A 34 3.51 -12.47 9.75
C GLU A 34 3.58 -12.57 8.22
N ARG A 35 3.92 -13.75 7.69
CA ARG A 35 4.04 -13.97 6.25
C ARG A 35 2.75 -13.64 5.51
N ALA A 36 1.61 -14.09 6.03
CA ALA A 36 0.31 -13.81 5.43
C ALA A 36 -0.02 -12.30 5.42
N GLN A 37 0.35 -11.56 6.47
CA GLN A 37 0.15 -10.11 6.52
C GLN A 37 1.11 -9.36 5.61
N LEU A 38 2.38 -9.78 5.53
CA LEU A 38 3.37 -9.22 4.61
C LEU A 38 2.94 -9.40 3.14
N ASP A 39 2.43 -10.56 2.75
CA ASP A 39 1.93 -10.81 1.39
C ASP A 39 0.80 -9.85 0.99
N GLN A 40 -0.02 -9.39 1.94
CA GLN A 40 -1.08 -8.40 1.68
C GLN A 40 -0.52 -6.99 1.61
N LEU A 41 0.46 -6.69 2.47
CA LEU A 41 1.14 -5.40 2.51
C LEU A 41 1.90 -5.14 1.21
N GLU A 42 2.60 -6.15 0.68
CA GLU A 42 3.28 -6.09 -0.62
C GLU A 42 2.29 -5.76 -1.75
N LYS A 43 1.12 -6.42 -1.80
CA LYS A 43 0.08 -6.12 -2.81
C LYS A 43 -0.44 -4.69 -2.70
N ALA A 44 -0.61 -4.18 -1.48
CA ALA A 44 -1.05 -2.82 -1.25
C ALA A 44 0.03 -1.79 -1.67
N LEU A 45 1.31 -2.10 -1.44
CA LEU A 45 2.43 -1.28 -1.90
C LEU A 45 2.51 -1.26 -3.43
N ASP A 46 2.42 -2.41 -4.08
CA ASP A 46 2.43 -2.52 -5.55
C ASP A 46 1.32 -1.68 -6.17
N GLN A 47 0.11 -1.75 -5.60
CA GLN A 47 -1.01 -0.93 -6.05
C GLN A 47 -0.75 0.57 -5.90
N CYS A 48 -0.16 1.00 -4.78
CA CYS A 48 0.21 2.39 -4.58
C CYS A 48 1.25 2.86 -5.61
N TRP A 49 2.25 2.02 -5.89
CA TRP A 49 3.27 2.31 -6.91
C TRP A 49 2.71 2.37 -8.32
N ASP A 50 1.83 1.45 -8.69
CA ASP A 50 1.17 1.46 -9.99
C ASP A 50 0.29 2.69 -10.18
N LEU A 51 -0.42 3.13 -9.13
CA LEU A 51 -1.21 4.36 -9.16
C LEU A 51 -0.32 5.60 -9.36
N LEU A 52 0.83 5.68 -8.69
CA LEU A 52 1.81 6.76 -8.92
C LEU A 52 2.30 6.76 -10.37
N ARG A 53 2.60 5.58 -10.91
CA ARG A 53 3.06 5.43 -12.29
C ARG A 53 1.97 5.87 -13.28
N GLN A 54 0.72 5.48 -13.06
CA GLN A 54 -0.42 5.89 -13.87
C GLN A 54 -0.63 7.41 -13.84
N ARG A 55 -0.56 8.03 -12.66
CA ARG A 55 -0.67 9.49 -12.48
C ARG A 55 0.42 10.22 -13.25
N ARG A 56 1.68 9.76 -13.14
CA ARG A 56 2.82 10.33 -13.89
C ARG A 56 2.62 10.20 -15.40
N ALA A 57 2.22 9.03 -15.89
CA ALA A 57 1.96 8.82 -17.31
C ALA A 57 0.85 9.74 -17.85
N LYS A 58 -0.23 9.96 -17.09
CA LYS A 58 -1.29 10.92 -17.47
C LYS A 58 -0.78 12.36 -17.52
N LYS A 59 -0.01 12.77 -16.52
CA LYS A 59 0.62 14.09 -16.47
C LYS A 59 1.53 14.32 -17.68
N ASP A 60 2.36 13.33 -18.02
CA ASP A 60 3.28 13.40 -19.16
C ASP A 60 2.53 13.44 -20.51
N ALA A 61 1.35 12.81 -20.58
CA ALA A 61 0.46 12.87 -21.74
C ALA A 61 -0.39 14.15 -21.83
N GLY A 62 -0.21 15.10 -20.90
CA GLY A 62 -1.03 16.32 -20.82
C GLY A 62 -2.48 16.08 -20.38
N LEU A 63 -2.78 14.90 -19.84
CA LEU A 63 -4.07 14.54 -19.26
C LEU A 63 -4.12 14.89 -17.77
N SER A 64 -5.33 14.98 -17.23
CA SER A 64 -5.51 15.19 -15.80
C SER A 64 -4.96 13.98 -15.01
N PRO A 65 -3.99 14.17 -14.10
CA PRO A 65 -3.51 13.09 -13.24
C PRO A 65 -4.59 12.61 -12.26
N ASP A 66 -5.61 13.43 -11.99
CA ASP A 66 -6.72 13.07 -11.11
C ASP A 66 -7.74 12.13 -11.76
N ASP A 67 -7.69 11.99 -13.09
CA ASP A 67 -8.43 10.95 -13.79
C ASP A 67 -7.82 9.57 -13.57
N ALA A 68 -6.62 9.47 -12.98
CA ALA A 68 -6.07 8.18 -12.55
C ALA A 68 -6.92 7.65 -11.39
N GLU A 69 -8.01 6.96 -11.75
CA GLU A 69 -8.82 6.24 -10.79
C GLU A 69 -7.98 5.07 -10.27
N ALA A 70 -7.71 5.10 -8.96
CA ALA A 70 -7.37 3.89 -8.23
C ALA A 70 -8.50 2.90 -8.51
N GLN A 71 -8.20 1.81 -9.21
CA GLN A 71 -9.16 0.72 -9.36
C GLN A 71 -9.77 0.43 -7.98
N PRO A 72 -11.10 0.32 -7.86
CA PRO A 72 -11.73 0.08 -6.57
C PRO A 72 -11.11 -1.19 -5.98
N VAL A 73 -10.36 -1.00 -4.90
CA VAL A 73 -9.70 -2.08 -4.18
C VAL A 73 -10.79 -2.83 -3.46
N SER A 74 -11.50 -3.71 -4.15
CA SER A 74 -12.61 -4.45 -3.55
C SER A 74 -12.17 -5.42 -2.45
N GLN A 75 -10.94 -5.35 -1.93
CA GLN A 75 -10.45 -6.36 -0.99
C GLN A 75 -9.23 -5.99 -0.14
N VAL A 76 -9.06 -4.74 0.30
CA VAL A 76 -8.16 -4.45 1.45
C VAL A 76 -8.78 -3.47 2.46
N GLU A 77 -10.09 -3.23 2.41
CA GLU A 77 -10.83 -2.53 3.48
C GLU A 77 -11.18 -3.47 4.65
N GLY A 78 -10.29 -4.40 4.99
CA GLY A 78 -10.59 -5.49 5.92
C GLY A 78 -9.91 -5.43 7.29
N TYR A 79 -8.83 -4.65 7.51
CA TYR A 79 -7.97 -4.92 8.67
C TYR A 79 -7.28 -3.70 9.32
N LEU A 80 -7.94 -2.54 9.34
CA LEU A 80 -7.60 -1.46 10.28
C LEU A 80 -8.84 -0.92 11.00
N GLN A 81 -9.66 -1.84 11.53
CA GLN A 81 -10.73 -1.51 12.47
C GLN A 81 -10.53 -2.24 13.80
#